data_AF-A0A0V0XL01-F1
#
_entry.id   AF-A0A0V0XL01-F1
#
_cell.length_a   1.000
_cell.length_b   1.000
_cell.length_c   1.000
_cell.angle_alpha   90.00
_cell.angle_beta   90.00
_cell.angle_gamma   90.00
#
_symmetry.space_group_name_H-M   'P 1'
#
loop_
_entity.id
_entity.type
_entity.pdbx_description
1 polymer ?
#
loop_
_entity_poly.entity_id
_entity_poly.type
_entity_poly.pdbx_seq_one_letter_code
_entity_poly.pdbx_strand_id
1 'polypeptide(L)'
;MFDEDVNSNRKYYKREEEEEDLAYVEIPDRHYRYGGAQVEDDEEEDARRKREERERKKAEVRKRLEEAGRAKKAKKGFLTPERKKKLRQLLMKKAAEDLKQQQLLKEQERQRILQERIIPLPDVDSINNQSELEKIASQFVKRIAELEELKYDLEYSVRQKDFEINELTIQVNDLRGKFVKPTLKKVSKYDNKFSKYHKKPAEQINFRENLRQVKTDKWNLDALKIDKKEEKKNADVEVEE
;
A
#
# COMPACT_ATOMS: atom_id res chain seq x y z
N MET A 1 25.93 1.24 44.48
CA MET A 1 27.38 1.31 44.75
C MET A 1 28.06 0.78 43.50
N PHE A 2 28.35 1.58 42.47
CA PHE A 2 28.85 2.96 42.47
C PHE A 2 28.12 3.86 41.48
N ASP A 3 28.36 5.15 41.68
CA ASP A 3 27.52 6.32 41.38
C ASP A 3 27.50 6.81 39.92
N GLU A 4 26.45 7.62 39.71
CA GLU A 4 26.20 8.55 38.63
C GLU A 4 27.28 9.65 38.54
N ASP A 5 27.54 10.15 37.32
CA ASP A 5 27.96 11.54 37.04
C ASP A 5 28.02 11.70 35.50
N VAL A 6 26.96 12.14 34.82
CA VAL A 6 26.47 13.52 34.66
C VAL A 6 27.53 14.49 34.10
N ASN A 7 27.50 14.60 32.77
CA ASN A 7 27.49 15.88 32.05
C ASN A 7 28.74 16.80 32.16
N SER A 8 29.85 16.39 31.55
CA SER A 8 30.98 17.27 31.26
C SER A 8 30.94 17.79 29.81
N ASN A 9 30.02 18.71 29.48
CA ASN A 9 30.22 19.59 28.32
C ASN A 9 29.43 20.91 28.41
N ARG A 10 29.84 21.82 29.29
CA ARG A 10 29.41 23.23 29.27
C ARG A 10 30.51 24.13 29.80
N LYS A 11 31.59 24.27 29.05
CA LYS A 11 32.55 25.38 29.14
C LYS A 11 32.66 26.01 27.75
N TYR A 12 32.94 27.31 27.68
CA TYR A 12 32.92 28.22 26.50
C TYR A 12 31.50 28.75 26.19
N TYR A 13 31.09 30.00 26.45
CA TYR A 13 31.78 31.29 26.60
C TYR A 13 31.21 32.10 27.78
N LYS A 14 32.10 32.69 28.59
CA LYS A 14 31.82 33.74 29.57
C LYS A 14 32.41 35.01 28.95
N ARG A 15 31.58 35.98 28.55
CA ARG A 15 32.02 37.34 28.20
C ARG A 15 31.55 38.22 29.34
N GLU A 16 32.51 38.80 30.03
CA GLU A 16 32.33 39.68 31.17
C GLU A 16 31.50 40.90 30.77
N GLU A 17 30.46 41.17 31.55
CA GLU A 17 29.76 42.44 31.60
C GLU A 17 30.56 43.32 32.56
N GLU A 18 31.17 44.38 32.04
CA GLU A 18 31.62 45.51 32.85
C GLU A 18 30.53 46.59 32.75
N GLU A 19 29.83 46.78 33.87
CA GLU A 19 29.00 47.95 34.14
C GLU A 19 29.91 49.16 34.33
N GLU A 20 29.81 50.17 33.46
CA GLU A 20 30.29 51.51 33.75
C GLU A 20 29.09 52.44 33.95
N ASP A 21 28.92 52.86 35.21
CA ASP A 21 28.00 53.88 35.67
C ASP A 21 28.34 55.24 35.05
N LEU A 22 27.54 55.70 34.07
CA LEU A 22 27.56 57.09 33.60
C LEU A 22 26.32 57.82 34.13
N ALA A 23 26.58 58.71 35.09
CA ALA A 23 25.61 59.54 35.79
C ALA A 23 24.71 60.34 34.83
N TYR A 24 23.41 60.30 35.13
CA TYR A 24 22.35 61.10 34.52
C TYR A 24 22.60 62.60 34.78
N VAL A 25 22.79 63.38 33.71
CA VAL A 25 22.82 64.86 33.77
C VAL A 25 21.59 65.37 33.01
N GLU A 26 20.67 66.03 33.72
CA GLU A 26 19.50 66.69 33.13
C GLU A 26 19.95 67.86 32.23
N ILE A 27 19.66 67.76 30.94
CA ILE A 27 19.84 68.86 29.99
C ILE A 27 18.51 69.63 29.91
N PRO A 28 18.49 70.97 30.10
CA PRO A 28 17.25 71.75 30.09
C PRO A 28 16.56 71.70 28.72
N ASP A 29 15.24 71.51 28.77
CA ASP A 29 14.35 71.40 27.62
C ASP A 29 14.34 72.70 26.79
N ARG A 30 15.15 72.74 25.71
CA ARG A 30 15.08 73.81 24.69
C ARG A 30 14.00 73.44 23.69
N HIS A 31 12.85 74.10 23.85
CA HIS A 31 11.81 74.21 22.83
C HIS A 31 12.41 74.76 21.51
N TYR A 32 12.60 73.88 20.53
CA TYR A 32 12.80 74.30 19.15
C TYR A 32 11.44 74.49 18.48
N ARG A 33 11.18 75.75 18.11
CA ARG A 33 10.09 76.18 17.23
C ARG A 33 10.08 75.33 15.96
N TYR A 34 8.97 74.64 15.69
CA TYR A 34 8.71 74.04 14.38
C TYR A 34 8.27 75.14 13.42
N GLY A 35 9.16 75.55 12.51
CA GLY A 35 8.87 76.33 11.30
C GLY A 35 9.08 75.43 10.09
N GLY A 36 8.07 75.30 9.24
CA GLY A 36 7.86 74.12 8.39
C GLY A 36 8.55 74.09 7.03
N ALA A 37 8.30 72.99 6.31
CA ALA A 37 8.25 72.88 4.84
C ALA A 37 7.62 71.52 4.49
N GLN A 38 6.51 71.52 3.73
CA GLN A 38 5.90 70.32 3.14
C GLN A 38 6.86 69.74 2.08
N VAL A 39 7.39 68.54 2.32
CA VAL A 39 8.08 67.70 1.32
C VAL A 39 7.77 66.23 1.64
N GLU A 40 6.50 65.84 1.59
CA GLU A 40 6.05 64.45 1.88
C GLU A 40 5.79 63.63 0.60
N ASP A 41 5.69 64.25 -0.58
CA ASP A 41 5.26 63.56 -1.81
C ASP A 41 6.39 62.82 -2.57
N ASP A 42 7.64 63.28 -2.51
CA ASP A 42 8.74 62.71 -3.33
C ASP A 42 9.34 61.42 -2.74
N GLU A 43 9.42 61.30 -1.41
CA GLU A 43 9.95 60.09 -0.73
C GLU A 43 8.96 58.91 -0.79
N GLU A 44 7.66 59.21 -0.76
CA GLU A 44 6.60 58.21 -0.82
C GLU A 44 6.48 57.61 -2.23
N GLU A 45 6.71 58.42 -3.27
CA GLU A 45 6.73 57.98 -4.67
C GLU A 45 7.93 57.05 -4.95
N ASP A 46 9.12 57.35 -4.43
CA ASP A 46 10.31 56.50 -4.55
C ASP A 46 10.19 55.18 -3.78
N ALA A 47 9.56 55.18 -2.60
CA ALA A 47 9.23 53.97 -1.87
C ALA A 47 8.26 53.07 -2.65
N ARG A 48 7.29 53.68 -3.36
CA ARG A 48 6.32 52.99 -4.22
C ARG A 48 6.98 52.36 -5.44
N ARG A 49 7.85 53.11 -6.14
CA ARG A 49 8.67 52.60 -7.27
C ARG A 49 9.51 51.39 -6.86
N LYS A 50 10.16 51.45 -5.69
CA LYS A 50 10.99 50.34 -5.16
C LYS A 50 10.16 49.11 -4.77
N ARG A 51 8.92 49.30 -4.32
CA ARG A 51 7.99 48.19 -4.01
C ARG A 51 7.49 47.51 -5.29
N GLU A 52 7.10 48.29 -6.28
CA GLU A 52 6.66 47.81 -7.59
C GLU A 52 7.77 47.05 -8.32
N GLU A 53 9.01 47.53 -8.24
CA GLU A 53 10.16 46.84 -8.85
C GLU A 53 10.42 45.47 -8.17
N ARG A 54 10.30 45.39 -6.85
CA ARG A 54 10.40 44.12 -6.10
C ARG A 54 9.26 43.17 -6.43
N GLU A 55 8.04 43.67 -6.58
CA GLU A 55 6.89 42.86 -6.97
C GLU A 55 7.01 42.36 -8.42
N ARG A 56 7.52 43.17 -9.34
CA ARG A 56 7.81 42.77 -10.71
C ARG A 56 8.86 41.66 -10.76
N LYS A 57 9.97 41.81 -10.03
CA LYS A 57 11.01 40.76 -9.89
C LYS A 57 10.43 39.48 -9.27
N LYS A 58 9.56 39.58 -8.27
CA LYS A 58 8.88 38.43 -7.63
C LYS A 58 7.90 37.74 -8.58
N ALA A 59 7.14 38.49 -9.37
CA ALA A 59 6.22 37.98 -10.37
C ALA A 59 6.96 37.26 -11.51
N GLU A 60 8.08 37.81 -11.94
CA GLU A 60 8.94 37.19 -12.97
C GLU A 60 9.55 35.86 -12.49
N VAL A 61 10.06 35.80 -11.25
CA VAL A 61 10.57 34.56 -10.64
C VAL A 61 9.44 33.52 -10.51
N ARG A 62 8.23 33.95 -10.10
CA ARG A 62 7.07 33.07 -10.01
C ARG A 62 6.64 32.54 -11.38
N LYS A 63 6.65 33.38 -12.42
CA LYS A 63 6.35 33.00 -13.80
C LYS A 63 7.39 32.00 -14.34
N ARG A 64 8.68 32.24 -14.09
CA ARG A 64 9.77 31.33 -14.47
C ARG A 64 9.67 29.97 -13.75
N LEU A 65 9.29 29.97 -12.48
CA LEU A 65 9.03 28.73 -11.72
C LEU A 65 7.79 27.98 -12.24
N GLU A 66 6.74 28.70 -12.64
CA GLU A 66 5.53 28.10 -13.19
C GLU A 66 5.77 27.49 -14.58
N GLU A 67 6.50 28.19 -15.45
CA GLU A 67 6.88 27.70 -16.79
C GLU A 67 7.82 26.49 -16.72
N ALA A 68 8.80 26.50 -15.80
CA ALA A 68 9.63 25.32 -15.51
C ALA A 68 8.82 24.15 -14.95
N GLY A 69 7.75 24.42 -14.19
CA GLY A 69 6.81 23.42 -13.69
C GLY A 69 5.90 22.84 -14.79
N ARG A 70 5.46 23.66 -15.75
CA ARG A 70 4.64 23.23 -16.90
C ARG A 70 5.43 22.36 -17.87
N ALA A 71 6.69 22.69 -18.15
CA ALA A 71 7.58 21.87 -18.98
C ALA A 71 7.84 20.46 -18.39
N LYS A 72 7.87 20.34 -17.06
CA LYS A 72 7.94 19.03 -16.37
C LYS A 72 6.62 18.24 -16.42
N LYS A 73 5.47 18.93 -16.50
CA LYS A 73 4.14 18.29 -16.63
C LYS A 73 3.84 17.83 -18.06
N ALA A 74 4.46 18.42 -19.08
CA ALA A 74 4.29 18.03 -20.48
C ALA A 74 4.97 16.69 -20.83
N LYS A 75 5.97 16.25 -20.06
CA LYS A 75 6.61 14.92 -20.21
C LYS A 75 5.83 13.79 -19.50
N LYS A 76 4.50 13.86 -19.49
CA LYS A 76 3.61 12.86 -18.88
C LYS A 76 3.54 11.64 -19.81
N GLY A 77 4.56 10.79 -19.74
CA GLY A 77 4.73 9.63 -20.60
C GLY A 77 3.51 8.70 -20.63
N PHE A 78 3.16 8.25 -21.84
CA PHE A 78 2.29 7.16 -22.35
C PHE A 78 1.10 6.62 -21.54
N LEU A 79 1.13 6.64 -20.20
CA LEU A 79 0.08 6.10 -19.34
C LEU A 79 -0.10 6.97 -18.09
N THR A 80 -1.35 7.35 -17.79
CA THR A 80 -1.65 8.04 -16.52
C THR A 80 -1.28 7.12 -15.34
N PRO A 81 -0.79 7.68 -14.22
CA PRO A 81 -0.44 6.89 -13.03
C PRO A 81 -1.60 6.01 -12.53
N GLU A 82 -2.84 6.52 -12.62
CA GLU A 82 -4.06 5.78 -12.27
C GLU A 82 -4.30 4.58 -13.19
N ARG A 83 -4.13 4.74 -14.51
CA ARG A 83 -4.25 3.64 -15.47
C ARG A 83 -3.16 2.59 -15.26
N LYS A 84 -1.92 3.00 -14.93
CA LYS A 84 -0.83 2.09 -14.55
C LYS A 84 -1.17 1.27 -13.29
N LYS A 85 -1.75 1.92 -12.28
CA LYS A 85 -2.20 1.24 -11.04
C LYS A 85 -3.31 0.23 -11.33
N LYS A 86 -4.33 0.62 -12.10
CA LYS A 86 -5.44 -0.27 -12.50
C LYS A 86 -4.92 -1.47 -13.29
N LEU A 87 -4.00 -1.25 -14.24
CA LEU A 87 -3.40 -2.33 -15.02
C LEU A 87 -2.62 -3.32 -14.14
N ARG A 88 -1.79 -2.84 -13.21
CA ARG A 88 -1.09 -3.72 -12.24
C ARG A 88 -2.07 -4.55 -11.42
N GLN A 89 -3.17 -3.95 -10.96
CA GLN A 89 -4.19 -4.68 -10.22
C GLN A 89 -4.84 -5.77 -11.08
N LEU A 90 -5.18 -5.48 -12.33
CA LEU A 90 -5.75 -6.47 -13.25
C LEU A 90 -4.77 -7.61 -13.54
N LEU A 91 -3.49 -7.31 -13.73
CA LEU A 91 -2.46 -8.33 -13.94
C LEU A 91 -2.28 -9.23 -12.72
N MET A 92 -2.28 -8.67 -11.50
CA MET A 92 -2.20 -9.47 -10.27
C MET A 92 -3.45 -10.32 -10.05
N LYS A 93 -4.64 -9.79 -10.37
CA LYS A 93 -5.89 -10.56 -10.32
C LYS A 93 -5.86 -11.74 -11.29
N LYS A 94 -5.49 -11.49 -12.55
CA LYS A 94 -5.35 -12.53 -13.55
C LYS A 94 -4.29 -13.57 -13.13
N ALA A 95 -3.13 -13.14 -12.66
CA ALA A 95 -2.09 -14.05 -12.17
C ALA A 95 -2.58 -14.93 -11.00
N ALA A 96 -3.39 -14.37 -10.09
CA ALA A 96 -3.98 -15.15 -9.00
C ALA A 96 -5.06 -16.13 -9.48
N GLU A 97 -5.86 -15.76 -10.48
CA GLU A 97 -6.82 -16.64 -11.13
C GLU A 97 -6.12 -17.78 -11.88
N ASP A 98 -5.11 -17.46 -12.71
CA ASP A 98 -4.30 -18.42 -13.46
C ASP A 98 -3.59 -19.40 -12.50
N LEU A 99 -3.05 -18.92 -11.37
CA LEU A 99 -2.42 -19.76 -10.34
C LEU A 99 -3.42 -20.75 -9.74
N LYS A 100 -4.66 -20.33 -9.45
CA LYS A 100 -5.72 -21.21 -8.94
C LYS A 100 -6.15 -22.24 -9.97
N GLN A 101 -6.28 -21.83 -11.24
CA GLN A 101 -6.60 -22.75 -12.34
C GLN A 101 -5.51 -23.81 -12.51
N GLN A 102 -4.23 -23.40 -12.47
CA GLN A 102 -3.11 -24.34 -12.55
C GLN A 102 -3.10 -25.31 -11.37
N GLN A 103 -3.40 -24.85 -10.15
CA GLN A 103 -3.53 -25.73 -8.98
C GLN A 103 -4.65 -26.75 -9.16
N LEU A 104 -5.82 -26.32 -9.66
CA LEU A 104 -6.94 -27.21 -9.93
C LEU A 104 -6.59 -28.28 -10.97
N LEU A 105 -5.99 -27.87 -12.09
CA LEU A 105 -5.55 -28.79 -13.14
C LEU A 105 -4.50 -29.78 -12.63
N LYS A 106 -3.55 -29.31 -11.81
CA LYS A 106 -2.53 -30.17 -11.18
C LYS A 106 -3.15 -31.18 -10.22
N GLU A 107 -4.17 -30.80 -9.46
CA GLU A 107 -4.87 -31.70 -8.55
C GLU A 107 -5.74 -32.71 -9.32
N GLN A 108 -6.41 -32.28 -10.40
CA GLN A 108 -7.15 -33.19 -11.29
C GLN A 108 -6.22 -34.22 -11.95
N GLU A 109 -5.08 -33.77 -12.48
CA GLU A 109 -4.07 -34.65 -13.06
C GLU A 109 -3.49 -35.60 -12.01
N ARG A 110 -3.25 -35.12 -10.78
CA ARG A 110 -2.84 -35.96 -9.66
C ARG A 110 -3.89 -37.05 -9.38
N GLN A 111 -5.17 -36.69 -9.35
CA GLN A 111 -6.25 -37.66 -9.14
C GLN A 111 -6.30 -38.70 -10.27
N ARG A 112 -6.15 -38.28 -11.53
CA ARG A 112 -6.09 -39.16 -12.70
C ARG A 112 -4.92 -40.16 -12.58
N ILE A 113 -3.72 -39.66 -12.31
CA ILE A 113 -2.52 -40.50 -12.17
C ILE A 113 -2.66 -41.47 -10.99
N LEU A 114 -3.24 -41.03 -9.87
CA LEU A 114 -3.48 -41.92 -8.73
C LEU A 114 -4.48 -43.01 -9.08
N GLN A 115 -5.57 -42.71 -9.79
CA GLN A 115 -6.53 -43.71 -10.26
C GLN A 115 -5.90 -44.72 -11.23
N GLU A 116 -5.00 -44.27 -12.12
CA GLU A 116 -4.28 -45.15 -13.05
C GLU A 116 -3.24 -46.04 -12.35
N ARG A 117 -2.56 -45.51 -11.32
CA ARG A 117 -1.47 -46.23 -10.64
C ARG A 117 -1.93 -47.12 -9.49
N ILE A 118 -3.00 -46.75 -8.80
CA ILE A 118 -3.54 -47.53 -7.69
C ILE A 118 -4.36 -48.67 -8.28
N ILE A 119 -3.85 -49.88 -8.10
CA ILE A 119 -4.57 -51.10 -8.47
C ILE A 119 -5.77 -51.23 -7.51
N PRO A 120 -7.00 -51.48 -8.02
CA PRO A 120 -8.12 -51.76 -7.15
C PRO A 120 -7.82 -52.99 -6.29
N LEU A 121 -8.23 -52.95 -5.02
CA LEU A 121 -8.01 -54.06 -4.11
C LEU A 121 -8.69 -55.32 -4.69
N PRO A 122 -7.96 -56.46 -4.77
CA PRO A 122 -8.58 -57.71 -5.15
C PRO A 122 -9.65 -58.08 -4.13
N ASP A 123 -10.73 -58.70 -4.59
CA ASP A 123 -11.79 -59.20 -3.72
C ASP A 123 -11.31 -60.45 -2.99
N VAL A 124 -10.69 -60.24 -1.83
CA VAL A 124 -10.08 -61.30 -1.04
C VAL A 124 -11.11 -62.18 -0.32
N ASP A 125 -12.33 -61.66 -0.11
CA ASP A 125 -13.39 -62.36 0.63
C ASP A 125 -14.03 -63.49 -0.19
N SER A 126 -13.92 -63.44 -1.51
CA SER A 126 -14.41 -64.50 -2.41
C SER A 126 -13.39 -65.61 -2.66
N ILE A 127 -12.13 -65.45 -2.23
CA ILE A 127 -11.04 -66.40 -2.47
C ILE A 127 -10.95 -67.39 -1.30
N ASN A 128 -11.39 -68.62 -1.53
CA ASN A 128 -11.34 -69.70 -0.52
C ASN A 128 -10.02 -70.50 -0.52
N ASN A 129 -9.14 -70.26 -1.49
CA ASN A 129 -7.88 -70.99 -1.65
C ASN A 129 -6.73 -70.27 -0.91
N GLN A 130 -6.23 -70.87 0.17
CA GLN A 130 -5.12 -70.31 0.98
C GLN A 130 -3.87 -69.97 0.14
N SER A 131 -3.48 -70.83 -0.80
CA SER A 131 -2.29 -70.60 -1.63
C SER A 131 -2.42 -69.38 -2.55
N GLU A 132 -3.63 -69.05 -3.02
CA GLU A 132 -3.87 -67.87 -3.84
C GLU A 132 -3.76 -66.59 -3.00
N LEU A 133 -4.28 -66.62 -1.78
CA LEU A 133 -4.18 -65.51 -0.83
C LEU A 133 -2.71 -65.20 -0.47
N GLU A 134 -1.90 -66.24 -0.23
CA GLU A 134 -0.46 -66.09 0.04
C GLU A 134 0.32 -65.49 -1.14
N LYS A 135 -0.05 -65.86 -2.38
CA LYS A 135 0.54 -65.28 -3.59
C LYS A 135 0.21 -63.80 -3.72
N ILE A 136 -1.04 -63.42 -3.50
CA ILE A 136 -1.50 -62.02 -3.54
C ILE A 136 -0.76 -61.20 -2.47
N ALA A 137 -0.67 -61.70 -1.24
CA ALA A 137 0.07 -61.04 -0.17
C ALA A 137 1.55 -60.84 -0.53
N SER A 138 2.20 -61.87 -1.08
CA SER A 138 3.59 -61.81 -1.52
C SER A 138 3.82 -60.79 -2.64
N GLN A 139 2.89 -60.70 -3.60
CA GLN A 139 2.93 -59.70 -4.66
C GLN A 139 2.81 -58.27 -4.12
N PHE A 140 1.92 -58.03 -3.15
CA PHE A 140 1.80 -56.72 -2.51
C PHE A 140 3.07 -56.32 -1.77
N VAL A 141 3.67 -57.24 -0.99
CA VAL A 141 4.92 -56.96 -0.27
C VAL A 141 6.04 -56.60 -1.24
N LYS A 142 6.20 -57.36 -2.33
CA LYS A 142 7.19 -57.05 -3.38
C LYS A 142 6.93 -55.68 -4.00
N ARG A 143 5.66 -55.37 -4.32
CA ARG A 143 5.28 -54.10 -4.94
C ARG A 143 5.52 -52.91 -4.01
N ILE A 144 5.26 -53.06 -2.71
CA ILE A 144 5.54 -52.04 -1.70
C ILE A 144 7.03 -51.75 -1.64
N ALA A 145 7.88 -52.79 -1.61
CA ALA A 145 9.33 -52.62 -1.59
C ALA A 145 9.84 -51.84 -2.82
N GLU A 146 9.37 -52.17 -4.03
CA GLU A 146 9.70 -51.43 -5.26
C GLU A 146 9.24 -49.96 -5.21
N LEU A 147 8.05 -49.71 -4.65
CA LEU A 147 7.51 -48.35 -4.52
C LEU A 147 8.28 -47.52 -3.48
N GLU A 148 8.74 -48.14 -2.40
CA GLU A 148 9.57 -47.49 -1.39
C GLU A 148 10.94 -47.10 -1.93
N GLU A 149 11.57 -47.97 -2.73
CA GLU A 149 12.82 -47.66 -3.42
C GLU A 149 12.66 -46.44 -4.34
N LEU A 150 11.65 -46.47 -5.22
CA LEU A 150 11.36 -45.35 -6.14
C LEU A 150 11.03 -44.05 -5.39
N LYS A 151 10.32 -44.15 -4.27
CA LYS A 151 10.01 -43.01 -3.41
C LYS A 151 11.31 -42.42 -2.83
N TYR A 152 12.20 -43.26 -2.32
CA TYR A 152 13.46 -42.81 -1.74
C TYR A 152 14.32 -42.07 -2.77
N ASP A 153 14.44 -42.60 -3.99
CA ASP A 153 15.21 -41.96 -5.07
C ASP A 153 14.65 -40.59 -5.44
N LEU A 154 13.32 -40.49 -5.55
CA LEU A 154 12.64 -39.22 -5.81
C LEU A 154 12.87 -38.22 -4.67
N GLU A 155 12.71 -38.64 -3.42
CA GLU A 155 12.93 -37.79 -2.24
C GLU A 155 14.39 -37.32 -2.14
N TYR A 156 15.34 -38.19 -2.48
CA TYR A 156 16.76 -37.83 -2.52
C TYR A 156 17.04 -36.79 -3.61
N SER A 157 16.51 -36.98 -4.82
CA SER A 157 16.63 -35.99 -5.91
C SER A 157 16.02 -34.63 -5.54
N VAL A 158 14.85 -34.62 -4.89
CA VAL A 158 14.22 -33.39 -4.41
C VAL A 158 15.09 -32.71 -3.36
N ARG A 159 15.60 -33.46 -2.37
CA ARG A 159 16.52 -32.92 -1.35
C ARG A 159 17.76 -32.28 -1.98
N GLN A 160 18.37 -32.93 -2.98
CA GLN A 160 19.54 -32.38 -3.67
C GLN A 160 19.22 -31.05 -4.37
N LYS A 161 18.06 -30.94 -5.02
CA LYS A 161 17.60 -29.71 -5.65
C LYS A 161 17.28 -28.61 -4.62
N ASP A 162 16.72 -28.96 -3.48
CA ASP A 162 16.46 -28.01 -2.40
C ASP A 162 17.78 -27.42 -1.84
N PHE A 163 18.81 -28.27 -1.68
CA PHE A 163 20.15 -27.81 -1.33
C PHE A 163 20.71 -26.86 -2.39
N GLU A 164 20.63 -27.22 -3.67
CA GLU A 164 21.10 -26.37 -4.77
C GLU A 164 20.37 -25.02 -4.80
N ILE A 165 19.04 -25.00 -4.64
CA ILE A 165 18.25 -23.77 -4.56
C ILE A 165 18.69 -22.92 -3.37
N ASN A 166 18.94 -23.53 -2.22
CA ASN A 166 19.40 -22.82 -1.03
C ASN A 166 20.78 -22.18 -1.26
N GLU A 167 21.73 -22.94 -1.82
CA GLU A 167 23.07 -22.45 -2.17
C GLU A 167 22.99 -21.28 -3.16
N LEU A 168 22.21 -21.42 -4.23
CA LEU A 168 22.00 -20.35 -5.20
C LEU A 168 21.32 -19.12 -4.57
N THR A 169 20.39 -19.34 -3.64
CA THR A 169 19.72 -18.25 -2.91
C THR A 169 20.71 -17.49 -2.02
N ILE A 170 21.63 -18.18 -1.35
CA ILE A 170 22.70 -17.57 -0.57
C ILE A 170 23.62 -16.76 -1.49
N GLN A 171 24.11 -17.35 -2.58
CA GLN A 171 24.99 -16.66 -3.55
C GLN A 171 24.33 -15.39 -4.11
N VAL A 172 23.06 -15.45 -4.50
CA VAL A 172 22.32 -14.27 -4.98
C VAL A 172 22.19 -13.20 -3.90
N ASN A 173 22.00 -13.59 -2.65
CA ASN A 173 21.91 -12.65 -1.53
C ASN A 173 23.25 -12.01 -1.19
N ASP A 174 24.35 -12.75 -1.25
CA ASP A 174 25.70 -12.21 -1.02
C ASP A 174 26.11 -11.25 -2.14
N LEU A 175 25.80 -11.57 -3.40
CA LEU A 175 25.99 -10.66 -4.55
C LEU A 175 25.15 -9.38 -4.43
N ARG A 176 23.90 -9.50 -3.95
CA ARG A 176 23.02 -8.35 -3.71
C ARG A 176 23.42 -7.55 -2.46
N GLY A 177 24.26 -8.13 -1.60
CA GLY A 177 24.70 -7.60 -0.32
C GLY A 177 23.73 -7.93 0.81
N LYS A 178 24.22 -8.63 1.85
CA LYS A 178 23.45 -8.95 3.08
C LYS A 178 22.83 -7.73 3.77
N PHE A 179 23.47 -6.57 3.61
CA PHE A 179 22.99 -5.26 4.07
C PHE A 179 22.67 -4.35 2.89
N VAL A 180 21.69 -4.70 2.05
CA VAL A 180 21.00 -3.67 1.25
C VAL A 180 20.39 -2.71 2.26
N LYS A 181 21.03 -1.55 2.48
CA LYS A 181 20.53 -0.52 3.41
C LYS A 181 19.07 -0.24 3.06
N PRO A 182 18.11 -0.66 3.91
CA PRO A 182 16.71 -0.42 3.60
C PRO A 182 16.55 1.09 3.50
N THR A 183 15.93 1.56 2.41
CA THR A 183 15.68 2.99 2.28
C THR A 183 14.76 3.40 3.42
N LEU A 184 15.31 4.13 4.41
CA LEU A 184 14.56 4.57 5.58
C LEU A 184 13.48 5.54 5.12
N LYS A 185 12.25 5.04 4.96
CA LYS A 185 11.09 5.88 4.70
C LYS A 185 10.66 6.53 6.01
N LYS A 186 10.43 7.84 5.99
CA LYS A 186 9.83 8.57 7.13
C LYS A 186 8.42 8.04 7.35
N VAL A 187 8.30 7.06 8.25
CA VAL A 187 7.01 6.52 8.68
C VAL A 187 6.48 7.40 9.81
N SER A 188 5.29 7.96 9.65
CA SER A 188 4.59 8.63 10.76
C SER A 188 4.23 7.57 11.80
N LYS A 189 4.57 7.81 13.07
CA LYS A 189 4.30 6.90 14.20
C LYS A 189 2.81 6.55 14.37
N TYR A 190 1.92 7.34 13.76
CA TYR A 190 0.47 7.23 13.92
C TYR A 190 -0.28 6.72 12.68
N ASP A 191 0.29 6.80 11.49
CA ASP A 191 -0.39 6.47 10.22
C ASP A 191 -0.86 4.99 10.19
N ASN A 192 0.00 4.08 10.66
CA ASN A 192 -0.35 2.65 10.74
C ASN A 192 -1.37 2.33 11.85
N LYS A 193 -1.44 3.13 12.92
CA LYS A 193 -2.39 2.91 14.03
C LYS A 193 -3.80 3.34 13.66
N PHE A 194 -3.95 4.46 12.95
CA PHE A 194 -5.23 4.85 12.34
C PHE A 194 -5.64 3.93 11.19
N SER A 195 -4.66 3.36 10.45
CA SER A 195 -4.98 2.40 9.39
C SER A 195 -5.66 1.12 9.91
N LYS A 196 -5.43 0.69 11.16
CA LYS A 196 -6.14 -0.47 11.74
C LYS A 196 -7.62 -0.21 11.98
N TYR A 197 -8.01 1.05 12.23
CA TYR A 197 -9.41 1.44 12.33
C TYR A 197 -10.08 1.63 10.95
N HIS A 198 -9.28 1.91 9.90
CA HIS A 198 -9.77 2.09 8.53
C HIS A 198 -9.55 0.89 7.59
N LYS A 199 -8.83 -0.16 8.02
CA LYS A 199 -8.60 -1.42 7.28
C LYS A 199 -9.46 -2.57 7.83
N LYS A 200 -10.71 -2.29 8.19
CA LYS A 200 -11.73 -3.32 7.95
C LYS A 200 -11.84 -3.47 6.42
N PRO A 201 -11.98 -4.69 5.87
CA PRO A 201 -12.11 -4.86 4.42
C PRO A 201 -13.23 -3.94 3.93
N ALA A 202 -13.04 -3.29 2.77
CA ALA A 202 -14.01 -2.35 2.22
C ALA A 202 -15.40 -3.00 1.98
N GLU A 203 -15.49 -4.33 2.05
CA GLU A 203 -16.72 -5.12 2.00
C GLU A 203 -17.46 -5.21 3.35
N GLN A 204 -16.80 -4.95 4.48
CA GLN A 204 -17.37 -5.05 5.83
C GLN A 204 -17.56 -3.68 6.51
N ILE A 205 -17.15 -2.59 5.84
CA ILE A 205 -17.63 -1.25 6.15
C ILE A 205 -18.80 -0.99 5.21
N ASN A 206 -19.94 -1.64 5.47
CA ASN A 206 -21.20 -1.24 4.88
C ASN A 206 -21.57 0.14 5.42
N PHE A 207 -21.03 1.19 4.80
CA PHE A 207 -21.36 2.58 5.11
C PHE A 207 -22.87 2.84 4.95
N ARG A 208 -23.55 1.97 4.21
CA ARG A 208 -25.00 1.93 4.00
C ARG A 208 -25.81 1.44 5.20
N GLU A 209 -25.22 0.68 6.12
CA GLU A 209 -25.91 0.18 7.34
C GLU A 209 -25.94 1.25 8.44
N ASN A 210 -24.89 2.08 8.54
CA ASN A 210 -24.83 3.20 9.50
C ASN A 210 -25.45 4.50 8.98
N LEU A 211 -25.82 4.56 7.70
CA LEU A 211 -26.62 5.65 7.15
C LEU A 211 -28.11 5.33 7.35
N ARG A 212 -28.85 6.23 8.00
CA ARG A 212 -30.32 6.16 7.99
C ARG A 212 -30.81 6.23 6.54
N GLN A 213 -31.29 5.11 6.00
CA GLN A 213 -31.99 5.13 4.73
C GLN A 213 -33.30 5.91 4.92
N VAL A 214 -33.40 7.06 4.26
CA VAL A 214 -34.64 7.84 4.24
C VAL A 214 -35.64 7.06 3.37
N LYS A 215 -36.65 6.47 4.00
CA LYS A 215 -37.83 5.91 3.33
C LYS A 215 -38.70 7.05 2.79
N THR A 216 -38.20 7.77 1.80
CA THR A 216 -39.04 8.63 0.98
C THR A 216 -39.22 7.93 -0.35
N ASP A 217 -40.42 7.40 -0.56
CA ASP A 217 -40.81 6.66 -1.77
C ASP A 217 -40.81 7.53 -3.04
N LYS A 218 -40.52 8.84 -2.91
CA LYS A 218 -40.51 9.80 -4.01
C LYS A 218 -39.38 9.62 -5.03
N TRP A 219 -38.36 8.81 -4.73
CA TRP A 219 -37.18 8.65 -5.61
C TRP A 219 -36.72 7.19 -5.78
N ASN A 220 -37.46 6.23 -5.23
CA ASN A 220 -37.10 4.82 -5.35
C ASN A 220 -37.56 4.28 -6.72
N LEU A 221 -36.64 4.23 -7.68
CA LEU A 221 -36.93 3.80 -9.06
C LEU A 221 -37.54 2.40 -9.15
N ASP A 222 -37.31 1.53 -8.16
CA ASP A 222 -37.86 0.18 -8.16
C ASP A 222 -39.29 0.12 -7.58
N ALA A 223 -39.65 1.01 -6.65
CA ALA A 223 -41.03 1.18 -6.18
C ALA A 223 -41.91 1.80 -7.28
N LEU A 224 -41.41 2.84 -7.98
CA LEU A 224 -42.09 3.45 -9.12
C LEU A 224 -42.33 2.49 -10.30
N LYS A 225 -41.53 1.42 -10.44
CA LYS A 225 -41.76 0.38 -11.46
C LYS A 225 -42.81 -0.64 -11.03
N ILE A 226 -42.99 -0.86 -9.74
CA ILE A 226 -44.00 -1.76 -9.18
C ILE A 226 -45.37 -1.12 -9.30
N ASP A 227 -45.51 0.15 -8.88
CA ASP A 227 -46.77 0.90 -8.98
C ASP A 227 -47.28 0.99 -10.43
N LYS A 228 -46.37 1.28 -11.38
CA LYS A 228 -46.71 1.34 -12.81
C LYS A 228 -47.12 0.00 -13.42
N LYS A 229 -46.73 -1.11 -12.79
CA LYS A 229 -47.06 -2.47 -13.24
C LYS A 229 -48.38 -2.94 -12.64
N GLU A 230 -48.72 -2.47 -11.44
CA GLU A 230 -50.02 -2.71 -10.80
C GLU A 230 -51.14 -1.85 -11.43
N GLU A 231 -50.87 -0.59 -11.76
CA GLU A 231 -51.83 0.24 -12.53
C GLU A 231 -52.19 -0.38 -13.88
N LYS A 232 -51.21 -0.96 -14.60
CA LYS A 232 -51.47 -1.64 -15.87
C LYS A 232 -52.29 -2.91 -15.71
N LYS A 233 -52.05 -3.68 -14.65
CA LYS A 233 -52.83 -4.89 -14.36
C LYS A 233 -54.28 -4.57 -13.99
N ASN A 234 -54.51 -3.49 -13.23
CA ASN A 234 -55.87 -3.11 -12.87
C ASN A 234 -56.64 -2.52 -14.07
N ALA A 235 -55.98 -1.78 -14.95
CA ALA A 235 -56.59 -1.29 -16.19
C ALA A 235 -56.96 -2.41 -17.16
N ASP A 236 -56.17 -3.50 -17.23
CA ASP A 236 -56.50 -4.65 -18.07
C ASP A 236 -57.67 -5.48 -17.49
N VAL A 237 -57.91 -5.43 -16.17
CA VAL A 237 -59.03 -6.13 -15.50
C VAL A 237 -60.35 -5.35 -15.61
N GLU A 238 -60.32 -4.01 -15.58
CA GLU A 238 -61.53 -3.18 -15.77
C GLU A 238 -62.06 -3.15 -17.22
N VAL A 239 -61.28 -3.61 -18.20
CA VAL A 239 -61.70 -3.68 -19.62
C VAL A 239 -62.31 -5.05 -19.98
N GLU A 240 -62.19 -6.06 -19.10
CA GLU A 240 -62.75 -7.40 -19.31
C GLU A 240 -64.05 -7.67 -18.51
N GLU A 241 -64.63 -6.69 -17.81
CA GLU A 241 -66.01 -6.73 -17.27
C GLU A 241 -67.01 -5.94 -18.14
#